data_AF-A0A7S2YQ09-F1
#
_entry.id   AF-A0A7S2YQ09-F1
#
_cell.length_a   1.000
_cell.length_b   1.000
_cell.length_c   1.000
_cell.angle_alpha   90.00
_cell.angle_beta   90.00
_cell.angle_gamma   90.00
#
_symmetry.space_group_name_H-M   'P 1'
#
loop_
_entity.id
_entity.type
_entity.pdbx_description
1 polymer ?
#
loop_
_entity_poly.entity_id
_entity_poly.type
_entity_poly.pdbx_seq_one_letter_code
_entity_poly.pdbx_strand_id
1 'polypeptide(L)'
;MFLPPQTLFDKVVKLTGEIQELQKEEYEVSNVFVTFETEEGQRAALTALTVGAVDVLTNNTTSSPGTVFDGRVLNVEEPAEPSAVRWLDLSSSFMRRITMRVINLAITLGIVTVAGICVAAARSAVGTSLSGPLVSIFNSIIPQIVKILMMFERHYTEGSYQTSLYLK
;
A
#
# COMPACT_ATOMS: atom_id res chain seq x y z
N MET A 1 -22.44 -0.64 26.09
CA MET A 1 -23.46 0.41 26.32
C MET A 1 -24.15 0.66 25.00
N PHE A 2 -25.41 0.26 24.84
CA PHE A 2 -26.14 0.48 23.60
C PHE A 2 -26.60 1.94 23.52
N LEU A 3 -26.36 2.57 22.38
CA LEU A 3 -26.82 3.94 22.13
C LEU A 3 -28.36 3.95 21.99
N PRO A 4 -29.06 5.01 22.44
CA PRO A 4 -30.49 5.15 22.24
C PRO A 4 -30.85 5.10 20.74
N PRO A 5 -31.96 4.46 20.35
CA PRO A 5 -32.35 4.32 18.94
C PRO A 5 -32.40 5.64 18.16
N GLN A 6 -32.85 6.72 18.80
CA GLN A 6 -32.91 8.06 18.20
C GLN A 6 -31.51 8.56 17.79
N THR A 7 -30.51 8.41 18.66
CA THR A 7 -29.14 8.83 18.37
C THR A 7 -28.50 8.03 17.23
N LEU A 8 -28.91 6.77 17.04
CA LEU A 8 -28.47 5.96 15.91
C LEU A 8 -29.12 6.43 14.61
N PHE A 9 -30.43 6.69 14.64
CA PHE A 9 -31.15 7.22 13.49
C PHE A 9 -30.59 8.57 13.04
N ASP A 10 -30.36 9.50 13.97
CA ASP A 10 -29.78 10.81 13.67
C ASP A 10 -28.38 10.69 13.04
N LYS A 11 -27.56 9.76 13.54
CA LYS A 11 -26.24 9.47 12.96
C LYS A 11 -26.35 8.92 11.55
N VAL A 12 -27.29 8.00 11.29
CA VAL A 12 -27.50 7.41 9.96
C VAL A 12 -27.94 8.50 8.98
N VAL A 13 -28.89 9.36 9.36
CA VAL A 13 -29.35 10.47 8.52
C VAL A 13 -28.20 11.43 8.21
N LYS A 14 -27.41 11.81 9.23
CA LYS A 14 -26.25 12.69 9.07
C LYS A 14 -25.22 12.09 8.11
N LEU A 15 -24.80 10.83 8.34
CA LEU A 15 -23.81 10.16 7.50
C LEU A 15 -24.32 9.96 6.07
N THR A 16 -25.62 9.69 5.90
CA THR A 16 -26.24 9.57 4.57
C THR A 16 -26.18 10.91 3.82
N GLY A 17 -26.43 12.03 4.52
CA GLY A 17 -26.27 13.38 3.97
C GLY A 17 -24.83 13.65 3.53
N GLU A 18 -23.85 13.36 4.39
CA GLU A 18 -22.43 13.52 4.06
C GLU A 18 -22.02 12.68 2.84
N ILE A 19 -22.50 11.43 2.74
CA ILE A 19 -22.23 10.58 1.57
C ILE A 19 -22.82 11.20 0.29
N GLN A 20 -24.03 11.73 0.33
CA GLN A 20 -24.67 12.36 -0.84
C GLN A 20 -23.96 13.65 -1.27
N GLU A 21 -23.35 14.38 -0.34
CA GLU A 21 -22.53 15.55 -0.66
C GLU A 21 -21.23 15.12 -1.34
N LEU A 22 -20.51 14.15 -0.76
CA LEU A 22 -19.27 13.61 -1.33
C LEU A 22 -19.49 12.99 -2.73
N GLN A 23 -20.65 12.38 -2.98
CA GLN A 23 -21.00 11.84 -4.30
C GLN A 23 -21.11 12.89 -5.40
N LYS A 24 -21.29 14.17 -5.06
CA LYS A 24 -21.42 15.27 -6.03
C LYS A 24 -20.09 15.95 -6.34
N GLU A 25 -19.04 15.63 -5.59
CA GLU A 25 -17.71 16.20 -5.82
C GLU A 25 -17.06 15.59 -7.06
N GLU A 26 -16.25 16.40 -7.76
CA GLU A 26 -15.41 15.93 -8.85
C GLU A 26 -14.06 15.50 -8.30
N TYR A 27 -13.63 14.30 -8.67
CA TYR A 27 -12.35 13.72 -8.24
C TYR A 27 -11.43 13.49 -9.43
N GLU A 28 -10.14 13.78 -9.23
CA GLU A 28 -9.11 13.42 -10.21
C GLU A 28 -8.95 11.90 -10.28
N VAL A 29 -9.08 11.35 -11.48
CA VAL A 29 -8.95 9.90 -11.71
C VAL A 29 -7.48 9.53 -11.77
N SER A 30 -7.05 8.62 -10.89
CA SER A 30 -5.68 8.10 -10.90
C SER A 30 -5.50 6.87 -11.79
N ASN A 31 -6.52 6.02 -11.90
CA ASN A 31 -6.47 4.75 -12.62
C ASN A 31 -7.81 4.45 -13.29
N VAL A 32 -7.76 3.77 -14.43
CA VAL A 32 -8.94 3.32 -15.18
C VAL A 32 -8.84 1.81 -15.36
N PHE A 33 -9.93 1.09 -15.09
CA PHE A 33 -10.04 -0.34 -15.33
C PHE A 33 -10.84 -0.56 -16.61
N VAL A 34 -10.27 -1.30 -17.55
CA VAL A 34 -10.88 -1.59 -18.85
C VAL A 34 -11.19 -3.08 -18.92
N THR A 35 -12.43 -3.40 -19.27
CA THR A 35 -12.90 -4.78 -19.48
C THR A 35 -12.95 -5.10 -20.97
N PHE A 36 -12.56 -6.32 -21.33
CA PHE A 36 -12.64 -6.83 -22.70
C PHE A 36 -13.70 -7.94 -22.77
N GLU A 37 -14.33 -8.09 -23.93
CA GLU A 37 -15.29 -9.19 -24.16
C GLU A 37 -14.61 -10.56 -24.19
N THR A 38 -13.34 -10.61 -24.63
CA THR A 38 -12.55 -11.84 -24.75
C THR A 38 -11.18 -11.69 -24.09
N GLU A 39 -10.68 -12.79 -23.52
CA GLU A 39 -9.33 -12.85 -22.92
C GLU A 39 -8.23 -12.64 -23.99
N GLU A 40 -8.45 -13.13 -25.21
CA GLU A 40 -7.55 -12.90 -26.34
C GLU A 40 -7.42 -11.41 -26.67
N GLY A 41 -8.55 -10.68 -26.69
CA GLY A 41 -8.56 -9.24 -26.89
C GLY A 41 -7.81 -8.48 -25.79
N GLN A 42 -7.98 -8.88 -24.54
CA GLN A 42 -7.22 -8.34 -23.42
C GLN A 42 -5.71 -8.55 -23.60
N ARG A 43 -5.28 -9.79 -23.91
CA ARG A 43 -3.85 -10.11 -24.09
C ARG A 43 -3.23 -9.39 -25.28
N ALA A 44 -3.98 -9.26 -26.38
CA ALA A 44 -3.55 -8.51 -27.55
C ALA A 44 -3.36 -7.03 -27.22
N ALA A 45 -4.31 -6.42 -26.49
CA ALA A 45 -4.21 -5.03 -26.05
C ALA A 45 -3.04 -4.80 -25.08
N LEU A 46 -2.87 -5.68 -24.09
CA LEU A 46 -1.73 -5.63 -23.16
C LEU A 46 -0.41 -5.69 -23.90
N THR A 47 -0.26 -6.62 -24.85
CA THR A 47 0.97 -6.79 -25.63
C THR A 47 1.24 -5.57 -26.52
N ALA A 48 0.21 -5.02 -27.16
CA ALA A 48 0.32 -3.86 -28.04
C ALA A 48 0.64 -2.55 -27.29
N LEU A 49 0.16 -2.42 -26.05
CA LEU A 49 0.34 -1.25 -25.20
C LEU A 49 1.47 -1.41 -24.17
N THR A 50 2.21 -2.51 -24.23
CA THR A 50 3.36 -2.73 -23.34
C THR A 50 4.46 -1.74 -23.70
N VAL A 51 4.81 -0.90 -22.74
CA VAL A 51 5.88 0.10 -22.83
C VAL A 51 6.92 -0.12 -21.74
N GLY A 52 8.15 0.34 -21.99
CA GLY A 52 9.20 0.27 -20.98
C GLY A 52 8.87 1.14 -19.76
N ALA A 53 9.12 0.61 -18.56
CA ALA A 53 8.87 1.34 -17.31
C ALA A 53 9.62 2.70 -17.23
N VAL A 54 10.79 2.79 -17.88
CA VAL A 54 11.55 4.04 -17.98
C VAL A 54 10.85 5.07 -18.85
N ASP A 55 10.28 4.65 -19.98
CA ASP A 55 9.54 5.55 -20.88
C ASP A 55 8.25 6.06 -20.23
N VAL A 56 7.57 5.22 -19.45
CA VAL A 56 6.43 5.64 -18.61
C VAL A 56 6.87 6.67 -17.56
N LEU A 57 7.94 6.38 -16.81
CA LEU A 57 8.40 7.24 -15.71
C LEU A 57 8.90 8.61 -16.22
N THR A 58 9.58 8.62 -17.36
CA THR A 58 10.12 9.84 -17.99
C THR A 58 9.14 10.51 -18.96
N ASN A 59 7.95 9.92 -19.14
CA ASN A 59 6.96 10.32 -20.14
C ASN A 59 7.58 10.52 -21.54
N ASN A 60 8.38 9.54 -21.98
CA ASN A 60 9.07 9.62 -23.26
C ASN A 60 8.14 9.26 -24.42
N THR A 61 7.50 10.27 -24.99
CA THR A 61 6.56 10.13 -26.11
C THR A 61 7.23 9.82 -27.44
N THR A 62 8.55 9.91 -27.54
CA THR A 62 9.28 9.74 -28.82
C THR A 62 9.58 8.29 -29.16
N SER A 63 9.75 7.42 -28.15
CA SER A 63 10.10 6.01 -28.35
C SER A 63 8.95 5.16 -28.89
N SER A 64 7.70 5.52 -28.61
CA SER A 64 6.53 4.68 -28.93
C SER A 64 5.26 5.51 -29.17
N PRO A 65 5.15 6.20 -30.33
CA PRO A 65 4.05 7.13 -30.61
C PRO A 65 2.67 6.47 -30.61
N GLY A 66 2.55 5.16 -30.89
CA GLY A 66 1.29 4.42 -30.84
C GLY A 66 0.74 4.15 -29.43
N THR A 67 1.51 4.45 -28.39
CA THR A 67 1.15 4.20 -26.97
C THR A 67 0.90 5.50 -26.19
N VAL A 68 0.98 6.64 -26.88
CA VAL A 68 0.77 7.96 -26.30
C VAL A 68 -0.72 8.31 -26.37
N PHE A 69 -1.30 8.58 -25.22
CA PHE A 69 -2.67 9.08 -25.10
C PHE A 69 -2.64 10.45 -24.42
N ASP A 70 -3.22 11.46 -25.07
CA ASP A 70 -3.25 12.85 -24.59
C ASP A 70 -1.87 13.39 -24.15
N GLY A 71 -0.84 13.13 -24.99
CA GLY A 71 0.53 13.56 -24.71
C GLY A 71 1.24 12.83 -23.57
N ARG A 72 0.65 11.74 -23.05
CA ARG A 72 1.25 10.90 -22.00
C ARG A 72 1.42 9.45 -22.43
N VAL A 73 2.52 8.85 -22.00
CA VAL A 73 2.74 7.40 -22.12
C VAL A 73 1.92 6.70 -21.04
N LEU A 74 1.02 5.81 -21.46
CA LEU A 74 0.16 5.07 -20.53
C LEU A 74 0.91 3.90 -19.88
N ASN A 75 0.74 3.72 -18.58
CA ASN A 75 1.14 2.50 -17.90
C ASN A 75 -0.03 1.51 -17.93
N VAL A 76 0.02 0.53 -18.83
CA VAL A 76 -1.03 -0.48 -18.96
C VAL A 76 -0.50 -1.80 -18.41
N GLU A 77 -1.15 -2.32 -17.38
CA GLU A 77 -0.82 -3.59 -16.75
C GLU A 77 -2.08 -4.42 -16.49
N GLU A 78 -1.90 -5.73 -16.35
CA GLU A 78 -2.99 -6.62 -15.95
C GLU A 78 -3.39 -6.32 -14.49
N PRO A 79 -4.66 -5.99 -14.22
CA PRO A 79 -5.09 -5.67 -12.86
C PRO A 79 -5.17 -6.92 -11.99
N ALA A 80 -4.93 -6.76 -10.69
CA ALA A 80 -5.25 -7.78 -9.71
C ALA A 80 -6.77 -7.97 -9.58
N GLU A 81 -7.19 -9.11 -9.02
CA GLU A 81 -8.61 -9.36 -8.71
C GLU A 81 -9.19 -8.20 -7.87
N PRO A 82 -10.47 -7.83 -8.07
CA PRO A 82 -11.08 -6.68 -7.38
C PRO A 82 -11.00 -6.73 -5.85
N SER A 83 -11.02 -7.94 -5.28
CA SER A 83 -10.88 -8.21 -3.84
C SER A 83 -9.46 -7.97 -3.32
N ALA A 84 -8.46 -8.11 -4.19
CA ALA A 84 -7.05 -7.91 -3.88
C ALA A 84 -6.59 -6.46 -4.11
N VAL A 85 -7.40 -5.62 -4.78
CA VAL A 85 -7.10 -4.20 -5.01
C VAL A 85 -7.36 -3.39 -3.74
N ARG A 86 -6.38 -2.56 -3.36
CA ARG A 86 -6.49 -1.64 -2.22
C ARG A 86 -6.91 -0.25 -2.69
N TRP A 87 -8.22 -0.04 -2.80
CA TRP A 87 -8.84 1.16 -3.38
C TRP A 87 -8.41 2.48 -2.73
N LEU A 88 -8.18 2.49 -1.41
CA LEU A 88 -7.75 3.69 -0.67
C LEU A 88 -6.31 4.14 -1.00
N ASP A 89 -5.50 3.22 -1.52
CA ASP A 89 -4.07 3.44 -1.80
C ASP A 89 -3.78 3.67 -3.30
N LEU A 90 -4.78 3.53 -4.16
CA LEU A 90 -4.68 3.63 -5.64
C LEU A 90 -4.08 4.95 -6.11
N SER A 91 -4.47 6.06 -5.50
CA SER A 91 -4.06 7.42 -5.91
C SER A 91 -2.62 7.77 -5.52
N SER A 92 -1.88 6.85 -4.92
CA SER A 92 -0.51 7.14 -4.47
C SER A 92 0.50 7.14 -5.61
N SER A 93 1.29 8.21 -5.71
CA SER A 93 2.36 8.29 -6.70
C SER A 93 3.47 7.27 -6.43
N PHE A 94 4.10 6.78 -7.50
CA PHE A 94 5.18 5.78 -7.42
C PHE A 94 6.34 6.23 -6.51
N MET A 95 6.80 7.47 -6.67
CA MET A 95 7.88 8.02 -5.85
C MET A 95 7.50 8.06 -4.37
N ARG A 96 6.29 8.53 -4.03
CA ARG A 96 5.83 8.56 -2.64
C ARG A 96 5.77 7.17 -2.03
N ARG A 97 5.35 6.16 -2.79
CA ARG A 97 5.32 4.77 -2.35
C ARG A 97 6.71 4.24 -2.03
N ILE A 98 7.68 4.45 -2.93
CA ILE A 98 9.07 4.05 -2.70
C ILE A 98 9.63 4.74 -1.46
N THR A 99 9.45 6.06 -1.35
CA THR A 99 9.93 6.83 -0.20
C THR A 99 9.35 6.30 1.11
N MET A 100 8.04 6.05 1.19
CA MET A 100 7.40 5.48 2.38
C MET A 100 7.91 4.08 2.70
N ARG A 101 8.13 3.24 1.68
CA ARG A 101 8.67 1.89 1.86
C ARG A 101 10.09 1.91 2.43
N VAL A 102 10.95 2.81 1.92
CA VAL A 102 12.32 3.00 2.42
C VAL A 102 12.31 3.53 3.86
N ILE A 103 11.48 4.51 4.16
CA ILE A 103 11.34 5.06 5.52
C ILE A 103 10.88 3.97 6.49
N ASN A 104 9.83 3.23 6.15
CA ASN A 104 9.33 2.16 7.02
C ASN A 104 10.35 1.04 7.19
N LEU A 105 11.09 0.68 6.15
CA LEU A 105 12.18 -0.30 6.25
C LEU A 105 13.29 0.20 7.18
N ALA A 106 13.68 1.46 7.07
CA ALA A 106 14.69 2.06 7.94
C ALA A 106 14.23 2.08 9.41
N ILE A 107 12.95 2.39 9.67
CA ILE A 107 12.37 2.34 11.02
C ILE A 107 12.39 0.90 11.56
N THR A 108 11.95 -0.08 10.77
CA THR A 108 11.98 -1.50 11.18
C THR A 108 13.40 -1.95 11.52
N LEU A 109 14.38 -1.65 10.66
CA LEU A 109 15.80 -1.94 10.92
C LEU A 109 16.30 -1.26 12.19
N GLY A 110 15.90 0.00 12.42
CA GLY A 110 16.22 0.73 13.64
C GLY A 110 15.69 0.05 14.90
N ILE A 111 14.41 -0.36 14.91
CA ILE A 111 13.78 -1.06 16.03
C ILE A 111 14.50 -2.39 16.32
N VAL A 112 14.77 -3.19 15.28
CA VAL A 112 15.48 -4.47 15.43
C VAL A 112 16.89 -4.27 15.96
N THR A 113 17.61 -3.25 15.47
CA THR A 113 18.97 -2.91 15.92
C THR A 113 18.97 -2.49 17.38
N VAL A 114 18.05 -1.60 17.79
CA VAL A 114 17.92 -1.16 19.19
C VAL A 114 17.58 -2.35 20.10
N ALA A 115 16.64 -3.20 19.70
CA ALA A 115 16.30 -4.41 20.45
C ALA A 115 17.54 -5.33 20.62
N GLY A 116 18.33 -5.51 19.55
CA GLY A 116 19.58 -6.27 19.59
C GLY A 116 20.61 -5.67 20.55
N ILE A 117 20.80 -4.35 20.54
CA ILE A 117 21.70 -3.65 21.47
C ILE A 117 21.23 -3.82 22.91
N CYS A 118 19.92 -3.66 23.18
CA CYS A 118 19.34 -3.87 24.51
C CYS A 118 19.57 -5.30 25.02
N VAL A 119 19.37 -6.31 24.17
CA VAL A 119 19.63 -7.73 24.51
C VAL A 119 21.11 -7.96 24.78
N ALA A 120 22.01 -7.40 23.95
CA ALA A 120 23.45 -7.53 24.13
C ALA A 120 23.92 -6.89 25.45
N ALA A 121 23.42 -5.69 25.76
CA ALA A 121 23.71 -4.99 27.01
C ALA A 121 23.16 -5.74 28.24
N ALA A 122 21.94 -6.29 28.16
CA ALA A 122 21.37 -7.10 29.23
C ALA A 122 22.21 -8.37 29.49
N ARG A 123 22.69 -9.00 28.41
CA ARG A 123 23.53 -10.20 28.48
C ARG A 123 24.88 -9.91 29.13
N SER A 124 25.51 -8.77 28.83
CA SER A 124 26.81 -8.42 29.43
C SER A 124 26.69 -7.98 30.89
N ALA A 125 25.59 -7.35 31.28
CA ALA A 125 25.39 -6.84 32.64
C ALA A 125 24.91 -7.91 33.64
N VAL A 126 23.93 -8.74 33.25
CA VAL A 126 23.21 -9.65 34.19
C VAL A 126 23.31 -11.12 33.75
N GLY A 127 23.92 -11.40 32.61
CA GLY A 127 24.07 -12.74 32.07
C GLY A 127 22.83 -13.24 31.33
N THR A 128 22.75 -14.57 31.15
CA THR A 128 21.75 -15.21 30.28
C THR A 128 20.32 -15.22 30.87
N SER A 129 20.19 -15.03 32.18
CA SER A 129 18.92 -15.12 32.92
C SER A 129 17.90 -14.08 32.48
N LEU A 130 18.33 -12.83 32.21
CA LEU A 130 17.46 -11.76 31.74
C LEU A 130 17.43 -11.60 30.21
N SER A 131 18.50 -11.98 29.51
CA SER A 131 18.55 -11.83 28.05
C SER A 131 17.54 -12.73 27.33
N GLY A 132 17.28 -13.94 27.85
CA GLY A 132 16.31 -14.87 27.26
C GLY A 132 14.88 -14.34 27.23
N PRO A 133 14.29 -13.97 28.39
CA PRO A 133 12.97 -13.35 28.44
C PRO A 133 12.86 -12.07 27.62
N LEU A 134 13.91 -11.25 27.59
CA LEU A 134 13.93 -10.00 26.81
C LEU A 134 13.79 -10.27 25.31
N VAL A 135 14.48 -11.28 24.78
CA VAL A 135 14.35 -11.71 23.38
C VAL A 135 12.92 -12.16 23.07
N SER A 136 12.30 -12.96 23.94
CA SER A 136 10.92 -13.39 23.76
C SER A 136 9.92 -12.23 23.75
N ILE A 137 10.13 -11.22 24.59
CA ILE A 137 9.31 -10.00 24.62
C ILE A 137 9.45 -9.24 23.29
N PHE A 138 10.68 -8.98 22.83
CA PHE A 138 10.91 -8.28 21.57
C PHE A 138 10.33 -9.04 20.36
N ASN A 139 10.52 -10.35 20.29
CA ASN A 139 9.95 -11.18 19.22
C ASN A 139 8.42 -11.20 19.21
N SER A 140 7.77 -10.91 20.35
CA SER A 140 6.30 -10.82 20.45
C SER A 140 5.79 -9.42 20.06
N ILE A 141 6.53 -8.37 20.43
CA ILE A 141 6.12 -6.98 20.25
C ILE A 141 6.46 -6.44 18.86
N ILE A 142 7.66 -6.74 18.33
CA ILE A 142 8.14 -6.19 17.05
C ILE A 142 7.16 -6.47 15.91
N PRO A 143 6.62 -7.70 15.73
CA PRO A 143 5.64 -7.95 14.67
C PRO A 143 4.37 -7.10 14.79
N GLN A 144 3.93 -6.76 16.01
CA GLN A 144 2.77 -5.90 16.22
C GLN A 144 3.07 -4.45 15.84
N ILE A 145 4.28 -3.95 16.16
CA ILE A 145 4.72 -2.62 15.74
C ILE A 145 4.85 -2.55 14.22
N VAL A 146 5.43 -3.57 13.59
CA VAL A 146 5.57 -3.64 12.12
C VAL A 146 4.19 -3.62 11.46
N LYS A 147 3.19 -4.36 11.97
CA LYS A 147 1.81 -4.28 11.46
C LYS A 147 1.22 -2.88 11.54
N ILE A 148 1.51 -2.13 12.61
CA ILE A 148 1.04 -0.74 12.75
C ILE A 148 1.75 0.16 11.73
N LEU A 149 3.07 0.01 11.56
CA LEU A 149 3.84 0.76 10.56
C LEU A 149 3.35 0.48 9.13
N MET A 150 2.97 -0.76 8.86
CA MET A 150 2.42 -1.20 7.58
C MET A 150 1.08 -0.53 7.21
N MET A 151 0.31 -0.02 8.19
CA MET A 151 -0.89 0.77 7.88
C MET A 151 -0.58 2.12 7.22
N PHE A 152 0.65 2.63 7.38
CA PHE A 152 1.09 3.87 6.78
C PHE A 152 1.81 3.66 5.44
N GLU A 153 2.19 2.41 5.13
CA GLU A 153 2.75 2.05 3.83
C GLU A 153 1.62 1.88 2.81
N ARG A 154 1.78 2.52 1.65
CA ARG A 154 0.77 2.45 0.59
C ARG A 154 1.09 1.32 -0.38
N HIS A 155 0.08 0.49 -0.67
CA HIS A 155 0.18 -0.66 -1.58
C HIS A 155 -1.02 -0.69 -2.52
N TYR A 156 -0.82 -0.97 -3.80
CA TYR A 156 -1.95 -1.11 -4.75
C TYR A 156 -2.69 -2.43 -4.61
N THR A 157 -1.98 -3.46 -4.16
CA THR A 157 -2.51 -4.82 -4.04
C THR A 157 -2.21 -5.38 -2.67
N GLU A 158 -3.10 -6.25 -2.21
CA GLU A 158 -2.94 -6.98 -0.96
C GLU A 158 -1.70 -7.89 -1.01
N GLY A 159 -1.38 -8.46 -2.18
CA GLY A 159 -0.14 -9.24 -2.37
C GLY A 159 1.13 -8.42 -2.14
N SER A 160 1.17 -7.16 -2.60
CA SER A 160 2.30 -6.26 -2.34
C SER A 160 2.44 -5.93 -0.85
N TYR A 161 1.30 -5.69 -0.18
CA TYR A 161 1.24 -5.44 1.26
C TYR A 161 1.77 -6.65 2.04
N GLN A 162 1.27 -7.86 1.75
CA GLN A 162 1.71 -9.09 2.39
C GLN A 162 3.19 -9.37 2.15
N THR A 163 3.68 -9.18 0.93
CA THR A 163 5.11 -9.35 0.60
C THR A 163 5.98 -8.40 1.42
N SER A 164 5.58 -7.13 1.56
CA SER A 164 6.31 -6.17 2.39
C SER A 164 6.26 -6.53 3.87
N LEU A 165 5.12 -7.01 4.35
CA LEU A 165 4.94 -7.45 5.73
C LEU A 165 5.82 -8.67 6.07
N TYR A 166 5.92 -9.65 5.17
CA TYR A 166 6.75 -10.84 5.39
C TYR A 166 8.25 -10.58 5.27
N LEU A 167 8.63 -9.59 4.47
CA LEU A 167 10.04 -9.18 4.35
C LEU A 167 10.55 -8.49 5.63
N LYS A 168 9.65 -7.91 6.43
CA LYS A 168 9.95 -7.08 7.60
C LYS A 168 9.73 -7.83 8.91
#